data_AF-A0A538U7U3-F1
#
_entry.id   AF-A0A538U7U3-F1
#
_cell.length_a   1.000
_cell.length_b   1.000
_cell.length_c   1.000
_cell.angle_alpha   90.00
_cell.angle_beta   90.00
_cell.angle_gamma   90.00
#
_symmetry.space_group_name_H-M   'P 1'
#
loop_
_entity.id
_entity.type
_entity.pdbx_description
1 polymer ?
#
loop_
_entity_poly.entity_id
_entity_poly.type
_entity_poly.pdbx_seq_one_letter_code
_entity_poly.pdbx_strand_id
1 'polypeptide(L)'
;MGALAPGNSFRAVIDRLAHLPAEEVVALVGHEPDLGKLAGVLLLGAPAALPLKKAGACAISFDEKVAAGAGRLEWFLAPGMLRRHVRHSRKAKV
;
A
#
# COMPACT_ATOMS: atom_id res chain seq x y z
N MET A 1 9.45 14.20 -11.18
CA MET A 1 9.22 13.66 -9.82
C MET A 1 7.99 12.76 -9.84
N GLY A 2 8.00 11.64 -9.12
CA GLY A 2 6.95 10.60 -9.23
C GLY A 2 5.65 10.91 -8.50
N ALA A 3 4.58 10.20 -8.84
CA ALA A 3 3.23 10.41 -8.31
C ALA A 3 3.10 10.21 -6.78
N LEU A 4 4.04 9.52 -6.14
CA LEU A 4 4.08 9.26 -4.69
C LEU A 4 4.91 10.29 -3.89
N ALA A 5 5.44 11.33 -4.55
CA ALA A 5 6.11 12.43 -3.83
C ALA A 5 5.10 13.19 -2.94
N PRO A 6 5.54 13.74 -1.79
CA PRO A 6 4.65 14.45 -0.88
C PRO A 6 3.88 15.60 -1.54
N GLY A 7 2.62 15.79 -1.17
CA GLY A 7 1.74 16.86 -1.67
C GLY A 7 1.14 16.62 -3.05
N ASN A 8 1.45 15.49 -3.71
CA ASN A 8 0.83 15.12 -4.98
C ASN A 8 -0.57 14.53 -4.82
N SER A 9 -1.36 14.60 -5.89
CA SER A 9 -2.71 14.05 -5.92
C SER A 9 -2.71 12.51 -5.97
N PHE A 10 -3.48 11.90 -5.08
CA PHE A 10 -3.76 10.45 -5.07
C PHE A 10 -4.44 9.98 -6.35
N ARG A 11 -5.16 10.87 -7.05
CA ARG A 11 -5.90 10.52 -8.26
C ARG A 11 -5.00 9.94 -9.34
N ALA A 12 -3.84 10.55 -9.58
CA ALA A 12 -2.88 10.05 -10.56
C ALA A 12 -2.32 8.66 -10.21
N VAL A 13 -2.19 8.36 -8.91
CA VAL A 13 -1.77 7.04 -8.43
C VAL A 13 -2.87 6.01 -8.68
N ILE A 14 -4.11 6.32 -8.29
CA ILE A 14 -5.28 5.44 -8.50
C ILE A 14 -5.49 5.18 -9.99
N ASP A 15 -5.46 6.23 -10.81
CA ASP A 15 -5.59 6.12 -12.26
C ASP A 15 -4.49 5.19 -12.81
N ARG A 16 -3.24 5.32 -12.35
CA ARG A 16 -2.16 4.43 -12.80
C ARG A 16 -2.38 2.98 -12.38
N LEU A 17 -2.82 2.75 -11.15
CA LEU A 17 -3.10 1.40 -10.62
C LEU A 17 -4.25 0.73 -11.38
N ALA A 18 -5.29 1.48 -11.75
CA ALA A 18 -6.45 0.97 -12.48
C ALA A 18 -6.14 0.47 -13.91
N HIS A 19 -4.97 0.84 -14.44
CA HIS A 19 -4.48 0.41 -15.77
C HIS A 19 -3.49 -0.76 -15.71
N LEU A 20 -3.14 -1.24 -14.51
CA LEU A 20 -2.29 -2.42 -14.36
C LEU A 20 -3.10 -3.70 -14.57
N PRO A 21 -2.48 -4.81 -15.02
CA PRO A 21 -3.09 -6.13 -15.05
C PRO A 21 -3.61 -6.55 -13.68
N ALA A 22 -4.73 -7.29 -13.64
CA ALA A 22 -5.41 -7.65 -12.39
C ALA A 22 -4.58 -8.59 -11.50
N GLU A 23 -3.66 -9.36 -12.09
CA GLU A 23 -2.82 -10.34 -11.40
C GLU A 23 -1.53 -9.73 -10.82
N GLU A 24 -1.30 -8.42 -11.04
CA GLU A 24 -0.05 -7.76 -10.62
C GLU A 24 -0.07 -7.37 -9.14
N VAL A 25 1.00 -7.71 -8.41
CA VAL A 25 1.20 -7.29 -7.03
C VAL A 25 2.13 -6.08 -7.00
N VAL A 26 1.61 -4.94 -6.54
CA VAL A 26 2.31 -3.64 -6.55
C VAL A 26 2.60 -3.19 -5.13
N ALA A 27 3.86 -2.82 -4.86
CA ALA A 27 4.25 -2.17 -3.62
C ALA A 27 4.35 -0.64 -3.83
N LEU A 28 3.54 0.11 -3.10
CA LEU A 28 3.63 1.57 -3.06
C LEU A 28 4.50 2.00 -1.88
N VAL A 29 5.52 2.81 -2.17
CA VAL A 29 6.43 3.37 -1.15
C VAL A 29 6.35 4.88 -1.20
N GLY A 30 6.04 5.49 -0.06
CA GLY A 30 5.83 6.92 0.06
C GLY A 30 5.94 7.41 1.51
N HIS A 31 5.42 8.60 1.75
CA HIS A 31 5.53 9.28 3.04
C HIS A 31 4.17 9.46 3.71
N GLU A 32 4.16 9.46 5.04
CA GLU A 32 3.04 10.01 5.81
C GLU A 32 2.98 11.54 5.65
N PRO A 33 1.79 12.16 5.66
CA PRO A 33 0.47 11.53 5.84
C PRO A 33 -0.14 10.98 4.53
N ASP A 34 0.54 11.17 3.41
CA ASP A 34 -0.02 10.99 2.08
C ASP A 34 -0.29 9.52 1.73
N LEU A 35 0.63 8.62 2.08
CA LEU A 35 0.46 7.19 1.86
C LEU A 35 -0.70 6.63 2.70
N GLY A 36 -0.82 7.03 3.97
CA GLY A 36 -1.93 6.66 4.83
C GLY A 36 -3.28 7.17 4.32
N LYS A 37 -3.34 8.41 3.83
CA LYS A 37 -4.54 8.98 3.20
C LYS A 37 -4.94 8.24 1.93
N LEU A 38 -3.98 7.90 1.07
CA LEU A 38 -4.22 7.09 -0.13
C LEU A 38 -4.82 5.73 0.24
N ALA A 39 -4.26 5.04 1.24
CA ALA A 39 -4.82 3.79 1.74
C ALA A 39 -6.28 3.97 2.22
N GLY A 40 -6.56 5.08 2.94
CA GLY A 40 -7.92 5.47 3.30
C GLY A 40 -8.85 5.63 2.09
N VAL A 41 -8.40 6.31 1.02
CA VAL A 41 -9.19 6.46 -0.22
C VAL A 41 -9.49 5.10 -0.85
N LEU A 42 -8.49 4.22 -0.94
CA LEU A 42 -8.65 2.89 -1.55
C LEU A 42 -9.63 2.01 -0.76
N LEU A 43 -9.63 2.11 0.57
CA LEU A 43 -10.48 1.31 1.45
C LEU A 43 -11.89 1.88 1.66
N LEU A 44 -12.02 3.21 1.76
CA LEU A 44 -13.24 3.87 2.26
C LEU A 44 -13.87 4.83 1.24
N GLY A 45 -13.23 5.03 0.08
CA GLY A 45 -13.70 5.96 -0.94
C GLY A 45 -13.37 7.43 -0.64
N ALA A 46 -12.78 7.73 0.51
CA ALA A 46 -12.44 9.08 0.95
C ALA A 46 -11.10 9.09 1.73
N PRO A 47 -10.36 10.22 1.73
CA PRO A 47 -9.13 10.33 2.50
C PRO A 47 -9.39 10.09 3.99
N ALA A 48 -8.72 9.08 4.54
CA ALA A 48 -8.79 8.74 5.97
C ALA A 48 -7.38 8.46 6.49
N ALA A 49 -7.10 8.82 7.74
CA ALA A 49 -5.79 8.63 8.33
C ALA A 49 -5.59 7.15 8.70
N LEU A 50 -4.84 6.41 7.90
CA LEU A 50 -4.28 5.11 8.27
C LEU A 50 -2.79 5.29 8.64
N PRO A 51 -2.43 5.36 9.93
CA PRO A 51 -1.10 5.80 10.34
C PRO A 51 -0.02 4.73 10.11
N LEU A 52 0.67 4.79 8.96
CA LEU A 52 1.77 3.88 8.67
C LEU A 52 3.03 4.33 9.41
N LYS A 53 3.47 3.55 10.40
CA LYS A 53 4.79 3.77 11.02
C LYS A 53 5.90 3.64 9.96
N LYS A 54 7.03 4.34 10.13
CA LYS A 54 8.21 4.17 9.27
C LYS A 54 8.57 2.68 9.15
N ALA A 55 8.66 2.17 7.92
CA ALA A 55 8.88 0.74 7.61
C ALA A 55 7.74 -0.21 8.07
N GLY A 56 6.56 0.32 8.34
CA GLY A 56 5.31 -0.44 8.42
C GLY A 56 4.66 -0.54 7.05
N ALA A 57 3.69 -1.43 6.92
CA ALA A 57 2.98 -1.66 5.67
C ALA A 57 1.56 -2.17 5.92
N CYS A 58 0.70 -2.00 4.93
CA CYS A 58 -0.57 -2.71 4.81
C CYS A 58 -0.67 -3.34 3.42
N ALA A 59 -1.48 -4.41 3.31
CA ALA A 59 -1.93 -4.90 2.01
C ALA A 59 -3.40 -4.63 1.82
N ILE A 60 -3.71 -4.21 0.60
CA ILE A 60 -5.07 -3.97 0.14
C ILE A 60 -5.25 -4.85 -1.09
N SER A 61 -6.25 -5.73 -1.05
CA SER A 61 -6.67 -6.54 -2.18
C SER A 61 -7.85 -5.87 -2.88
N PHE A 62 -8.05 -6.21 -4.15
CA PHE A 62 -9.18 -5.75 -4.96
C PHE A 62 -9.77 -6.96 -5.67
N ASP A 63 -11.08 -7.15 -5.54
CA ASP A 63 -11.81 -8.22 -6.25
C ASP A 63 -11.99 -7.87 -7.74
N GLU A 64 -11.96 -6.57 -8.06
CA GLU A 64 -12.05 -6.02 -9.41
C GLU A 64 -10.92 -5.00 -9.66
N LYS A 65 -11.12 -4.08 -10.63
CA LYS A 65 -10.17 -2.99 -10.88
C LYS A 65 -10.01 -2.09 -9.65
N VAL A 66 -8.80 -1.56 -9.48
CA VAL A 66 -8.50 -0.58 -8.44
C VAL A 66 -9.37 0.66 -8.63
N ALA A 67 -10.16 0.98 -7.60
CA ALA A 67 -10.96 2.18 -7.51
C ALA A 67 -11.05 2.65 -6.05
N ALA A 68 -11.45 3.90 -5.84
CA ALA A 68 -11.68 4.43 -4.50
C ALA A 68 -12.80 3.64 -3.81
N GLY A 69 -12.56 3.17 -2.58
CA GLY A 69 -13.51 2.40 -1.78
C GLY A 69 -13.73 0.95 -2.23
N ALA A 70 -13.00 0.47 -3.25
CA ALA A 70 -13.11 -0.89 -3.75
C ALA A 70 -12.13 -1.87 -3.08
N GLY A 71 -11.19 -1.36 -2.28
CA GLY A 71 -10.15 -2.16 -1.65
C GLY A 71 -10.60 -2.84 -0.35
N ARG A 72 -10.06 -4.02 -0.09
CA ARG A 72 -10.21 -4.75 1.17
C ARG A 72 -8.88 -4.81 1.91
N LEU A 73 -8.87 -4.46 3.19
CA LEU A 73 -7.66 -4.54 4.01
C LEU A 73 -7.38 -5.99 4.39
N GLU A 74 -6.27 -6.54 3.91
CA GLU A 74 -5.84 -7.90 4.24
C GLU A 74 -5.03 -7.95 5.54
N TRP A 75 -4.11 -7.00 5.69
CA TRP A 75 -3.31 -6.86 6.91
C TRP A 75 -2.76 -5.45 7.03
N PHE A 76 -2.48 -5.06 8.28
CA PHE A 76 -1.84 -3.80 8.62
C PHE A 76 -0.85 -4.02 9.75
N LEU A 77 0.44 -3.86 9.45
CA LEU A 77 1.52 -4.32 10.31
C LEU A 77 2.53 -3.21 10.58
N ALA A 78 2.81 -2.99 11.87
CA ALA A 78 3.92 -2.15 12.30
C ALA A 78 5.27 -2.86 12.09
N PRO A 79 6.40 -2.13 12.04
CA PRO A 79 7.74 -2.70 11.82
C PRO A 79 8.09 -3.84 12.78
N GLY A 80 7.68 -3.71 14.06
CA GLY A 80 7.93 -4.73 15.07
C GLY A 80 7.19 -6.05 14.80
N MET A 81 6.02 -5.98 14.17
CA MET A 81 5.26 -7.18 13.79
C MET A 81 5.91 -7.85 12.57
N LEU A 82 6.26 -7.06 11.54
CA LEU A 82 6.92 -7.57 10.34
C LEU A 82 8.22 -8.33 10.68
N ARG A 83 9.04 -7.80 11.58
CA ARG A 83 10.28 -8.48 12.03
C ARG A 83 10.04 -9.86 12.63
N ARG A 84 8.91 -10.09 13.30
CA ARG A 84 8.56 -11.40 13.89
C ARG A 84 8.13 -12.43 12.84
N HIS A 85 7.76 -11.99 11.65
CA HIS A 85 7.35 -12.85 10.54
C HIS A 85 8.43 -13.01 9.46
N VAL A 86 9.64 -12.49 9.69
CA VAL A 86 10.79 -12.72 8.79
C VAL A 86 11.18 -14.20 8.87
N ARG A 87 10.95 -14.94 7.78
CA ARG A 87 11.62 -16.23 7.60
C ARG A 87 13.08 -15.93 7.33
N HIS A 88 13.97 -16.33 8.24
CA HIS A 88 15.39 -16.40 7.92
C HIS A 88 15.58 -17.45 6.83
N SER A 89 15.73 -17.02 5.58
CA SER A 89 16.18 -17.89 4.51
C SER A 89 17.58 -18.36 4.91
N ARG A 90 17.71 -19.64 5.30
CA ARG A 90 19.03 -20.24 5.53
C ARG A 90 19.79 -20.10 4.22
N LYS A 91 20.92 -19.38 4.20
CA LYS A 91 21.82 -19.40 3.06
C LYS A 91 22.15 -20.87 2.77
N ALA A 92 21.84 -21.34 1.58
CA ALA A 92 22.38 -22.60 1.07
C ALA A 92 23.90 -22.45 1.12
N LYS A 93 24.55 -23.29 1.91
CA LYS A 93 26.01 -23.39 1.97
C LYS A 93 26.40 -24.12 0.67
N VAL A 94 26.90 -23.37 -0.30
CA VAL A 94 27.63 -23.91 -1.46
C VAL A 94 28.94 -24.51 -0.96
#